data_AF-A0A2R6B3C0-F1
#
_entry.id   AF-A0A2R6B3C0-F1
#
_cell.length_a   1.000
_cell.length_b   1.000
_cell.length_c   1.000
_cell.angle_alpha   90.00
_cell.angle_beta   90.00
_cell.angle_gamma   90.00
#
_symmetry.space_group_name_H-M   'P 1'
#
loop_
_entity.id
_entity.type
_entity.pdbx_description
1 polymer ?
#
loop_
_entity_poly.entity_id
_entity_poly.type
_entity_poly.pdbx_seq_one_letter_code
_entity_poly.pdbx_strand_id
1 'polypeptide(L)'
;MLTPYEVAVKSVIPALRRMVAEKLIKNHSFTQQRAASVLGVSQSAISRYDTKNRGVAIDLESHKDVVRLVDDLAERIASGELTPVNVAKRIDDICDYVLKHGYMCDFHARIDPVISRQRCGVCLDDESAAA
;
A
#
# COMPACT_ATOMS: atom_id res chain seq x y z
N MET A 1 -16.22 11.39 10.21
CA MET A 1 -14.99 11.91 9.60
C MET A 1 -13.85 10.97 9.96
N LEU A 2 -13.48 10.09 9.05
CA LEU A 2 -12.27 9.27 9.13
C LEU A 2 -11.09 10.09 8.61
N THR A 3 -10.00 10.11 9.37
CA THR A 3 -8.73 10.67 8.90
C THR A 3 -8.14 9.81 7.78
N PRO A 4 -7.27 10.39 6.91
CA PRO A 4 -6.60 9.62 5.86
C PRO A 4 -5.88 8.39 6.39
N TYR A 5 -5.17 8.49 7.52
CA TYR A 5 -4.45 7.36 8.11
C TYR A 5 -5.38 6.27 8.65
N GLU A 6 -6.56 6.61 9.20
CA GLU A 6 -7.57 5.61 9.62
C GLU A 6 -8.14 4.84 8.43
N VAL A 7 -8.22 5.46 7.25
CA VAL A 7 -8.60 4.79 6.01
C VAL A 7 -7.43 3.97 5.46
N ALA A 8 -6.22 4.54 5.45
CA ALA A 8 -5.02 3.91 4.90
C ALA A 8 -4.66 2.61 5.61
N VAL A 9 -4.74 2.57 6.94
CA VAL A 9 -4.45 1.34 7.72
C VAL A 9 -5.43 0.20 7.41
N LYS A 10 -6.64 0.52 6.95
CA LYS A 10 -7.68 -0.45 6.57
C LYS A 10 -7.71 -0.77 5.08
N SER A 11 -6.96 -0.05 4.24
CA SER A 11 -7.03 -0.15 2.77
C SER A 11 -5.66 -0.17 2.09
N VAL A 12 -4.93 0.95 2.12
CA VAL A 12 -3.63 1.14 1.46
C VAL A 12 -2.57 0.18 1.98
N ILE A 13 -2.33 0.14 3.30
CA ILE A 13 -1.27 -0.69 3.88
C ILE A 13 -1.51 -2.19 3.59
N PRO A 14 -2.74 -2.74 3.78
CA PRO A 14 -3.05 -4.10 3.35
C PRO A 14 -2.82 -4.36 1.86
N ALA A 15 -3.19 -3.42 0.99
CA ALA A 15 -2.99 -3.54 -0.46
C ALA A 15 -1.50 -3.56 -0.83
N LEU A 16 -0.69 -2.66 -0.25
CA LEU A 16 0.76 -2.65 -0.45
C LEU A 16 1.40 -3.96 0.01
N ARG A 17 1.06 -4.45 1.21
CA ARG A 17 1.57 -5.75 1.70
C ARG A 17 1.20 -6.91 0.78
N ARG A 18 -0.02 -6.91 0.23
CA ARG A 18 -0.42 -7.89 -0.79
C ARG A 18 0.47 -7.80 -2.01
N MET A 19 0.60 -6.61 -2.60
CA MET A 19 1.37 -6.44 -3.83
C MET A 19 2.83 -6.86 -3.64
N VAL A 20 3.47 -6.46 -2.53
CA VAL A 20 4.85 -6.89 -2.22
C VAL A 20 4.94 -8.40 -2.04
N ALA A 21 4.03 -9.02 -1.27
CA ALA A 21 4.01 -10.47 -1.08
C ALA A 21 3.88 -11.23 -2.40
N GLU A 22 2.99 -10.78 -3.30
CA GLU A 22 2.81 -11.38 -4.61
C GLU A 22 4.08 -11.31 -5.46
N LYS A 23 4.79 -10.17 -5.46
CA LYS A 23 6.05 -10.01 -6.18
C LYS A 23 7.15 -10.91 -5.61
N LEU A 24 7.28 -10.97 -4.29
CA LEU A 24 8.25 -11.86 -3.63
C LEU A 24 8.02 -13.33 -3.99
N ILE A 25 6.76 -13.78 -4.01
CA ILE A 25 6.42 -15.18 -4.30
C ILE A 25 6.60 -15.47 -5.79
N LYS A 26 6.04 -14.64 -6.66
CA LYS A 26 6.00 -14.89 -8.12
C LYS A 26 7.35 -14.63 -8.79
N ASN A 27 8.07 -13.60 -8.38
CA ASN A 27 9.26 -13.11 -9.10
C ASN A 27 10.58 -13.43 -8.38
N HIS A 28 10.56 -13.66 -7.07
CA HIS A 28 11.77 -13.88 -6.27
C HIS A 28 11.80 -15.23 -5.53
N SER A 29 10.89 -16.15 -5.86
CA SER A 29 10.84 -17.53 -5.34
C SER A 29 10.70 -17.63 -3.81
N PHE A 30 10.10 -16.63 -3.16
CA PHE A 30 9.80 -16.72 -1.72
C PHE A 30 8.65 -17.69 -1.48
N THR A 31 8.74 -18.48 -0.41
CA THR A 31 7.56 -19.18 0.11
C THR A 31 6.62 -18.19 0.80
N GLN A 32 5.34 -18.54 0.93
CA GLN A 32 4.38 -17.71 1.69
C GLN A 32 4.85 -17.49 3.14
N GLN A 33 5.46 -18.50 3.77
CA GLN A 33 5.98 -18.38 5.12
C GLN A 33 7.16 -17.38 5.21
N ARG A 34 8.08 -17.43 4.25
CA ARG A 34 9.21 -16.49 4.20
C ARG A 34 8.74 -15.07 3.94
N ALA A 35 7.83 -14.87 2.97
CA ALA A 35 7.23 -13.57 2.71
C ALA A 35 6.50 -13.01 3.94
N ALA A 36 5.75 -13.86 4.66
CA ALA A 36 5.03 -13.47 5.87
C ALA A 36 5.96 -12.98 6.97
N SER A 37 7.07 -13.72 7.18
CA SER A 37 8.09 -13.36 8.16
C SER A 37 8.72 -11.98 7.88
N VAL A 38 9.03 -11.68 6.61
CA VAL A 38 9.67 -10.41 6.26
C VAL A 38 8.68 -9.24 6.32
N LEU A 39 7.42 -9.47 5.93
CA LEU A 39 6.38 -8.42 5.92
C LEU A 39 5.71 -8.22 7.28
N GLY A 40 6.07 -9.00 8.30
CA GLY A 40 5.52 -8.89 9.65
C GLY A 40 4.03 -9.25 9.72
N VAL A 41 3.59 -10.22 8.91
CA VAL A 41 2.19 -10.70 8.90
C VAL A 41 2.14 -12.21 9.12
N SER A 42 0.96 -12.77 9.35
CA SER A 42 0.79 -14.22 9.39
C SER A 42 0.85 -14.82 7.99
N GLN A 43 1.32 -16.06 7.87
CA GLN A 43 1.23 -16.81 6.60
C GLN A 43 -0.23 -16.96 6.14
N SER A 44 -1.18 -17.06 7.08
CA SER A 44 -2.61 -17.08 6.80
C SER A 44 -3.16 -15.77 6.24
N ALA A 45 -2.52 -14.62 6.52
CA ALA A 45 -2.85 -13.36 5.88
C ALA A 45 -2.43 -13.41 4.41
N ILE A 46 -1.23 -13.90 4.11
CA ILE A 46 -0.73 -14.06 2.74
C ILE A 46 -1.57 -15.05 1.94
N SER A 47 -1.94 -16.20 2.50
CA SER A 47 -2.80 -17.16 1.79
C SER A 47 -4.17 -16.59 1.43
N ARG A 48 -4.64 -15.59 2.20
CA ARG A 48 -5.90 -14.87 1.95
C ARG A 48 -5.76 -13.71 0.97
N TYR A 49 -4.54 -13.29 0.62
CA TYR A 49 -4.34 -12.20 -0.35
C TYR A 49 -4.87 -12.54 -1.75
N ASP A 50 -4.96 -13.83 -2.09
CA ASP A 50 -5.53 -14.31 -3.36
C ASP A 50 -7.08 -14.29 -3.37
N THR A 51 -7.71 -14.28 -2.19
CA THR A 51 -9.17 -14.16 -2.06
C THR A 51 -9.59 -12.70 -2.22
N LYS A 52 -9.85 -12.28 -3.46
CA LYS A 52 -10.38 -10.97 -3.91
C LYS A 52 -11.72 -10.50 -3.27
N ASN A 53 -12.18 -11.12 -2.18
CA ASN A 53 -13.58 -11.09 -1.76
C ASN A 53 -13.84 -10.53 -0.35
N ARG A 54 -13.23 -9.40 0.03
CA ARG A 54 -13.73 -8.62 1.18
C ARG A 54 -13.64 -7.11 0.94
N GLY A 55 -14.78 -6.53 0.56
CA GLY A 55 -14.99 -5.08 0.52
C GLY A 55 -14.40 -4.38 -0.70
N VAL A 56 -14.76 -3.11 -0.87
CA VAL A 56 -14.15 -2.21 -1.87
C VAL A 56 -12.64 -2.24 -1.59
N ALA A 57 -11.86 -2.91 -2.43
CA ALA A 57 -10.41 -2.86 -2.37
C ALA A 57 -9.95 -1.61 -3.11
N ILE A 58 -8.95 -0.93 -2.57
CA ILE A 58 -8.29 0.16 -3.30
C ILE A 58 -7.45 -0.44 -4.43
N ASP A 59 -7.61 0.10 -5.64
CA ASP A 59 -6.87 -0.32 -6.83
C ASP A 59 -5.58 0.50 -6.99
N LEU A 60 -4.55 0.10 -6.25
CA LEU A 60 -3.21 0.70 -6.37
C LEU A 60 -2.45 0.21 -7.61
N GLU A 61 -2.87 -0.90 -8.23
CA GLU A 61 -2.20 -1.48 -9.40
C GLU A 61 -2.43 -0.65 -10.67
N SER A 62 -3.49 0.16 -10.69
CA SER A 62 -3.74 1.17 -11.75
C SER A 62 -2.69 2.30 -11.79
N HIS A 63 -1.92 2.50 -10.72
CA HIS A 63 -0.92 3.55 -10.58
C HIS A 63 0.50 3.00 -10.84
N LYS A 64 1.02 3.23 -12.05
CA LYS A 64 2.31 2.66 -12.51
C LYS A 64 3.52 3.06 -11.65
N ASP A 65 3.50 4.25 -11.07
CA ASP A 65 4.50 4.75 -10.13
C ASP A 65 4.46 3.97 -8.80
N VAL A 66 3.28 3.71 -8.25
CA VAL A 66 3.11 2.85 -7.06
C VAL A 66 3.60 1.42 -7.34
N VAL A 67 3.26 0.86 -8.51
CA VAL A 67 3.74 -0.46 -8.93
C VAL A 67 5.26 -0.51 -8.96
N ARG A 68 5.93 0.52 -9.51
CA ARG A 68 7.40 0.62 -9.53
C ARG A 68 8.00 0.68 -8.13
N LEU A 69 7.41 1.46 -7.22
CA LEU A 69 7.87 1.55 -5.83
C LEU A 69 7.75 0.20 -5.11
N VAL A 70 6.67 -0.54 -5.37
CA VAL A 70 6.48 -1.89 -4.82
C VAL A 70 7.47 -2.89 -5.42
N ASP A 71 7.76 -2.80 -6.72
CA ASP A 71 8.75 -3.65 -7.39
C ASP A 71 10.15 -3.41 -6.82
N ASP A 72 10.58 -2.16 -6.65
CA ASP A 72 11.84 -1.78 -5.99
C ASP A 72 11.93 -2.34 -4.56
N LEU A 73 10.87 -2.20 -3.77
CA LEU A 73 10.83 -2.75 -2.42
C LEU A 73 10.97 -4.29 -2.43
N ALA A 74 10.26 -4.98 -3.32
CA ALA A 74 10.34 -6.44 -3.42
C ALA A 74 11.74 -6.92 -3.82
N GLU A 75 12.39 -6.24 -4.77
CA GLU A 75 13.75 -6.53 -5.21
C GLU A 75 14.75 -6.38 -4.07
N ARG A 76 14.69 -5.26 -3.33
CA ARG A 76 15.60 -4.97 -2.21
C ARG A 76 15.38 -5.89 -1.00
N ILE A 77 14.14 -6.37 -0.80
CA ILE A 77 13.87 -7.45 0.15
C ILE A 77 14.53 -8.75 -0.32
N ALA A 78 14.38 -9.09 -1.59
CA ALA A 78 14.90 -10.34 -2.15
C ALA A 78 16.44 -10.38 -2.16
N SER A 79 17.11 -9.25 -2.38
CA SER A 79 18.56 -9.12 -2.31
C SER A 79 19.12 -9.15 -0.88
N GLY A 80 18.26 -9.04 0.15
CA GLY A 80 18.66 -9.03 1.56
C GLY A 80 19.21 -7.70 2.05
N GLU A 81 19.00 -6.60 1.29
CA GLU A 81 19.46 -5.25 1.65
C GLU A 81 18.67 -4.61 2.79
N LEU A 82 17.45 -5.09 3.06
CA LEU A 82 16.53 -4.47 4.00
C LEU A 82 16.35 -5.30 5.27
N THR A 83 16.50 -4.63 6.41
CA THR A 83 16.06 -5.16 7.71
C THR A 83 14.53 -5.09 7.81
N PRO A 84 13.89 -5.88 8.68
CA PRO A 84 12.44 -5.82 8.87
C PRO A 84 11.91 -4.41 9.23
N VAL A 85 12.67 -3.63 9.99
CA VAL A 85 12.33 -2.23 10.32
C VAL A 85 12.35 -1.35 9.08
N ASN A 86 13.36 -1.53 8.21
CA ASN A 86 13.45 -0.76 6.96
C ASN A 86 12.36 -1.16 5.96
N VAL A 87 11.90 -2.43 5.96
CA VAL A 87 10.73 -2.85 5.18
C VAL A 87 9.47 -2.14 5.65
N ALA A 88 9.22 -2.11 6.96
CA ALA A 88 8.08 -1.39 7.53
C ALA A 88 8.12 0.10 7.16
N LYS A 89 9.28 0.75 7.34
CA LYS A 89 9.47 2.15 6.95
C LYS A 89 9.19 2.39 5.47
N ARG A 90 9.68 1.53 4.57
CA ARG A 90 9.46 1.69 3.13
C ARG A 90 8.00 1.49 2.74
N ILE A 91 7.26 0.62 3.44
CA ILE A 91 5.80 0.51 3.27
C ILE A 91 5.10 1.81 3.68
N ASP A 92 5.51 2.41 4.80
CA ASP A 92 4.96 3.70 5.26
C ASP A 92 5.30 4.82 4.27
N ASP A 93 6.53 4.89 3.76
CA ASP A 93 6.93 5.87 2.73
C ASP A 93 6.05 5.76 1.46
N ILE A 94 5.76 4.54 1.01
CA ILE A 94 4.89 4.31 -0.16
C ILE A 94 3.44 4.65 0.17
N CYS A 95 2.98 4.37 1.40
CA CYS A 95 1.66 4.76 1.86
C CYS A 95 1.50 6.29 1.85
N ASP A 96 2.47 7.02 2.41
CA ASP A 96 2.49 8.48 2.38
C ASP A 96 2.52 9.02 0.95
N TYR A 97 3.29 8.40 0.06
CA TYR A 97 3.29 8.74 -1.37
C TYR A 97 1.88 8.60 -1.98
N VAL A 98 1.18 7.49 -1.74
CA VAL A 98 -0.21 7.25 -2.19
C VAL A 98 -1.16 8.31 -1.65
N LEU A 99 -1.01 8.72 -0.39
CA LEU A 99 -1.83 9.75 0.24
C LEU A 99 -1.58 11.13 -0.40
N LYS A 100 -0.31 11.52 -0.55
CA LYS A 100 0.11 12.82 -1.09
C LYS A 100 -0.25 13.04 -2.54
N HIS A 101 -0.27 11.99 -3.34
CA HIS A 101 -0.71 12.05 -4.74
C HIS A 101 -2.23 11.93 -4.90
N GLY A 102 -2.98 11.80 -3.80
CA GLY A 102 -4.44 11.73 -3.81
C GLY A 102 -5.00 10.42 -4.40
N TYR A 103 -4.19 9.38 -4.54
CA TYR A 103 -4.60 8.11 -5.14
C TYR A 103 -5.64 7.34 -4.30
N MET A 104 -5.75 7.66 -3.00
CA MET A 104 -6.79 7.14 -2.11
C MET A 104 -8.07 8.00 -2.09
N CYS A 105 -8.08 9.22 -2.65
CA CYS A 105 -9.19 10.18 -2.42
C CYS A 105 -10.57 9.65 -2.86
N ASP A 106 -10.66 8.98 -4.02
CA ASP A 106 -11.91 8.38 -4.50
C ASP A 106 -12.38 7.23 -3.60
N PHE A 107 -11.43 6.50 -3.01
CA PHE A 107 -11.74 5.47 -2.04
C PHE A 107 -12.23 6.07 -0.71
N HIS A 108 -11.53 7.09 -0.20
CA HIS A 108 -11.86 7.79 1.03
C HIS A 108 -13.26 8.40 0.98
N ALA A 109 -13.61 9.09 -0.10
CA ALA A 109 -14.94 9.68 -0.29
C ALA A 109 -16.08 8.64 -0.38
N ARG A 110 -15.79 7.42 -0.85
CA ARG A 110 -16.75 6.31 -0.84
C ARG A 110 -16.98 5.72 0.55
N ILE A 111 -15.93 5.67 1.38
CA ILE A 111 -15.99 5.13 2.74
C ILE A 111 -16.60 6.16 3.72
N ASP A 112 -16.29 7.44 3.56
CA ASP A 112 -16.85 8.53 4.36
C ASP A 112 -17.44 9.62 3.44
N PRO A 113 -18.74 9.52 3.10
CA PRO A 113 -19.40 10.47 2.20
C PRO A 113 -19.47 11.92 2.73
N VAL A 114 -19.16 12.16 4.01
CA VAL A 114 -19.03 13.53 4.54
C VAL A 114 -17.82 14.24 3.91
N ILE A 115 -16.81 13.48 3.48
CA ILE A 115 -15.63 13.97 2.79
C ILE A 115 -15.87 13.95 1.28
N SER A 116 -15.75 15.10 0.63
CA SER A 116 -15.79 15.22 -0.83
C SER A 116 -14.38 15.44 -1.39
N ARG A 117 -14.00 14.68 -2.43
CA ARG A 117 -12.72 14.87 -3.15
C ARG A 117 -12.47 16.31 -3.56
N GLN A 118 -13.49 17.04 -4.01
CA GLN A 118 -13.37 18.41 -4.49
C GLN A 118 -13.06 19.45 -3.39
N ARG A 119 -13.25 19.09 -2.11
CA ARG A 119 -13.11 20.04 -0.97
C ARG A 119 -12.19 19.52 0.13
N CYS A 120 -11.42 18.47 -0.14
CA CYS A 120 -10.51 17.86 0.82
C CYS A 120 -9.06 18.15 0.42
N GLY A 121 -8.32 18.86 1.25
CA GLY A 121 -6.88 19.16 1.07
C GLY A 121 -5.98 18.49 2.11
N VAL A 122 -6.49 17.55 2.91
CA VAL A 122 -5.80 17.04 4.11
C VAL A 122 -4.49 16.32 3.78
N CYS A 123 -4.43 15.57 2.68
CA CYS A 123 -3.24 14.78 2.31
C CYS A 123 -2.31 15.48 1.32
N LEU A 124 -2.79 16.52 0.64
CA LEU A 124 -2.09 17.12 -0.48
C LEU A 124 -1.07 18.11 0.08
N ASP A 125 0.21 17.90 -0.22
CA ASP A 125 1.22 18.92 0.04
C ASP A 125 1.01 20.06 -0.98
N ASP A 126 0.99 21.31 -0.50
CA ASP A 126 0.74 22.55 -1.27
C ASP A 126 1.77 22.83 -2.40
N GLU A 127 2.69 21.91 -2.72
CA GLU A 127 3.69 22.09 -3.80
C GLU A 127 3.16 21.73 -5.20
N SER A 128 1.89 21.31 -5.33
CA SER A 128 1.23 21.10 -6.64
C SER A 128 0.41 22.31 -7.12
N ALA A 129 0.40 23.42 -6.36
CA ALA A 129 -0.23 24.69 -6.75
C ALA A 129 0.75 25.72 -7.35
N ALA A 130 2.01 25.33 -7.58
CA ALA A 130 3.08 26.21 -8.06
C ALA A 130 3.62 25.85 -9.46
N ALA A 131 2.76 25.34 -10.36
CA ALA A 131 3.05 25.17 -11.79
C ALA A 131 2.06 25.95 -12.65
#